data_AF-A0A537W9Q5-F1
#
_entry.id   AF-A0A537W9Q5-F1
#
_cell.length_a   1.000
_cell.length_b   1.000
_cell.length_c   1.000
_cell.angle_alpha   90.00
_cell.angle_beta   90.00
_cell.angle_gamma   90.00
#
_symmetry.space_group_name_H-M   'P 1'
#
loop_
_entity.id
_entity.type
_entity.pdbx_description
1 polymer ?
#
loop_
_entity_poly.entity_id
_entity_poly.type
_entity_poly.pdbx_seq_one_letter_code
_entity_poly.pdbx_strand_id
1 'polypeptide(L)'
;MRIDEILGGDGPVFSFEFFPPKTEEGERNLDAALAELRTLEPSFVSVTYGAGGSTREKTIEIVKRIREQYGLEAMAHFTCVGATVPQLRDTLDEMRGAGIDNVLALRGDPPAGEEQWTAT
;
A
#
# COMPACT_ATOMS: atom_id res chain seq x y z
N MET A 1 -12.84 -6.43 1.48
CA MET A 1 -13.98 -5.51 1.30
C MET A 1 -13.51 -4.36 0.43
N ARG A 2 -14.33 -3.87 -0.50
CA ARG A 2 -13.88 -2.75 -1.32
C ARG A 2 -14.06 -1.44 -0.57
N ILE A 3 -13.11 -0.52 -0.69
CA ILE A 3 -13.14 0.74 0.07
C ILE A 3 -14.27 1.67 -0.41
N ASP A 4 -14.70 1.56 -1.66
CA ASP A 4 -15.90 2.28 -2.14
C ASP A 4 -17.18 1.84 -1.41
N GLU A 5 -17.29 0.57 -1.04
CA GLU A 5 -18.40 0.06 -0.20
C GLU A 5 -18.32 0.59 1.23
N ILE A 6 -17.11 0.65 1.81
CA ILE A 6 -16.85 1.20 3.15
C ILE A 6 -17.28 2.67 3.21
N LEU A 7 -16.87 3.47 2.20
CA LEU A 7 -17.19 4.89 2.11
C LEU A 7 -18.68 5.16 1.86
N GLY A 8 -19.40 4.17 1.31
CA GLY A 8 -20.85 4.25 1.09
C GLY A 8 -21.69 3.96 2.33
N GLY A 9 -21.08 3.57 3.44
CA GLY A 9 -21.77 3.28 4.70
C GLY A 9 -22.16 4.52 5.50
N ASP A 10 -22.84 4.30 6.63
CA ASP A 10 -23.22 5.36 7.56
C ASP A 10 -22.09 5.63 8.57
N GLY A 11 -21.58 6.86 8.58
CA GLY A 11 -20.63 7.34 9.59
C GLY A 11 -19.28 7.78 9.03
N PRO A 12 -18.42 8.36 9.88
CA PRO A 12 -17.08 8.78 9.47
C PRO A 12 -16.18 7.57 9.24
N VAL A 13 -15.40 7.61 8.16
CA VAL A 13 -14.35 6.64 7.85
C VAL A 13 -13.02 7.22 8.26
N PHE A 14 -12.19 6.42 8.93
CA PHE A 14 -10.81 6.78 9.25
C PHE A 14 -9.87 5.60 8.98
N SER A 15 -8.64 5.95 8.64
CA SER A 15 -7.61 4.99 8.22
C SER A 15 -6.23 5.46 8.66
N PHE A 16 -5.29 4.53 8.71
CA PHE A 16 -3.86 4.82 8.94
C PHE A 16 -3.04 4.45 7.72
N GLU A 17 -1.91 5.15 7.53
CA GLU A 17 -0.95 4.86 6.48
C GLU A 17 0.39 4.42 7.07
N PHE A 18 0.95 3.35 6.52
CA PHE A 18 2.25 2.80 6.90
C PHE A 18 3.20 2.81 5.71
N PHE A 19 4.51 2.78 5.98
CA PHE A 19 5.52 2.65 4.96
C PHE A 19 6.34 1.36 5.14
N PRO A 20 6.82 0.73 4.05
CA PRO A 20 7.68 -0.44 4.15
C PRO A 20 8.96 -0.13 4.94
N PRO A 21 9.22 -0.81 6.07
CA PRO A 21 10.43 -0.59 6.84
C PRO A 21 11.66 -1.12 6.07
N LYS A 22 12.82 -0.54 6.33
CA LYS A 22 14.09 -0.94 5.67
C LYS A 22 14.98 -1.82 6.56
N THR A 23 14.60 -2.03 7.81
CA THR A 23 15.38 -2.74 8.84
C THR A 23 14.49 -3.71 9.61
N GLU A 24 15.09 -4.73 10.23
CA GLU A 24 14.38 -5.68 11.10
C GLU A 24 13.75 -5.00 12.32
N GLU A 25 14.39 -3.96 12.87
CA GLU A 25 13.80 -3.15 13.94
C GLU A 25 12.56 -2.41 13.45
N GLY A 26 12.60 -1.88 12.23
CA GLY A 26 11.43 -1.27 11.59
C GLY A 26 10.28 -2.26 11.37
N GLU A 27 10.58 -3.52 11.03
CA GLU A 27 9.55 -4.59 10.95
C GLU A 27 8.89 -4.81 12.32
N ARG A 28 9.68 -4.95 13.38
CA ARG A 28 9.15 -5.13 14.74
C ARG A 28 8.29 -3.93 15.18
N ASN A 29 8.71 -2.72 14.83
CA ASN A 29 7.96 -1.51 15.13
C ASN A 29 6.65 -1.43 14.33
N LEU A 30 6.67 -1.81 13.05
CA LEU A 30 5.46 -1.91 12.23
C LEU A 30 4.47 -2.91 12.84
N ASP A 31 4.94 -4.09 13.23
CA ASP A 31 4.08 -5.12 13.81
C ASP A 31 3.47 -4.68 15.14
N ALA A 32 4.25 -3.98 15.98
CA ALA A 32 3.76 -3.40 17.23
C ALA A 32 2.71 -2.30 16.98
N ALA A 33 2.97 -1.40 16.03
CA ALA A 33 2.02 -0.34 15.66
C ALA A 33 0.72 -0.91 15.09
N LEU A 34 0.80 -1.95 14.24
CA LEU A 34 -0.38 -2.64 13.71
C LEU A 34 -1.20 -3.30 14.83
N ALA A 35 -0.53 -3.95 15.79
CA ALA A 35 -1.20 -4.57 16.93
C ALA A 35 -1.94 -3.54 17.80
N GLU A 36 -1.32 -2.39 18.06
CA GLU A 36 -1.91 -1.31 18.86
C GLU A 36 -3.05 -0.62 18.10
N LEU A 37 -2.79 -0.14 16.89
CA LEU A 37 -3.74 0.67 16.11
C LEU A 37 -4.95 -0.13 15.63
N ARG A 38 -4.82 -1.45 15.46
CA ARG A 38 -5.97 -2.33 15.18
C ARG A 38 -7.06 -2.19 16.23
N THR A 39 -6.71 -1.96 17.50
CA THR A 39 -7.69 -1.86 18.60
C THR A 39 -8.61 -0.64 18.49
N LEU A 40 -8.23 0.34 17.66
CA LEU A 40 -9.05 1.49 17.35
C LEU A 40 -10.12 1.19 16.29
N GLU A 41 -10.07 0.00 15.66
CA GLU A 41 -11.00 -0.44 14.62
C GLU A 41 -11.02 0.48 13.38
N PRO A 42 -9.85 0.75 12.75
CA PRO A 42 -9.81 1.55 11.52
C PRO A 42 -10.58 0.84 10.40
N SER A 43 -11.26 1.62 9.56
CA SER A 43 -12.06 1.06 8.47
C SER A 43 -11.19 0.37 7.41
N PHE A 44 -9.98 0.89 7.19
CA PHE A 44 -8.93 0.27 6.39
C PHE A 44 -7.56 0.88 6.77
N VAL A 45 -6.49 0.32 6.23
CA VAL A 45 -5.14 0.90 6.29
C VAL A 45 -4.52 0.96 4.88
N SER A 46 -3.54 1.84 4.67
CA SER A 46 -2.76 1.91 3.43
C SER A 46 -1.29 1.60 3.68
N VAL A 47 -0.62 1.07 2.65
CA VAL A 47 0.83 0.86 2.64
C VAL A 47 1.43 1.59 1.45
N THR A 48 2.41 2.45 1.72
CA THR A 48 3.07 3.23 0.68
C THR A 48 3.87 2.36 -0.29
N TYR A 49 4.19 2.95 -1.44
CA TYR A 49 4.90 2.31 -2.53
C TYR A 49 6.14 3.14 -2.84
N GLY A 50 7.31 2.52 -2.70
CA GLY A 50 8.60 3.20 -2.88
C GLY A 50 8.74 3.81 -4.28
N ALA A 51 9.43 4.95 -4.34
CA ALA A 51 9.73 5.63 -5.60
C ALA A 51 10.36 4.67 -6.61
N GLY A 52 9.92 4.74 -7.87
CA GLY A 52 10.39 3.88 -8.96
C GLY A 52 10.11 2.38 -8.78
N GLY A 53 9.23 1.99 -7.85
CA GLY A 53 8.93 0.57 -7.59
C GLY A 53 9.95 -0.17 -6.73
N SER A 54 10.89 0.55 -6.11
CA SER A 54 11.97 -0.02 -5.29
C SER A 54 11.52 -0.90 -4.12
N THR A 55 10.28 -0.78 -3.66
CA THR A 55 9.72 -1.58 -2.58
C THR A 55 8.45 -2.34 -2.97
N ARG A 56 8.20 -2.55 -4.27
CA ARG A 56 6.95 -3.18 -4.77
C ARG A 56 6.61 -4.48 -4.04
N GLU A 57 7.54 -5.43 -4.07
CA GLU A 57 7.38 -6.76 -3.48
C GLU A 57 7.08 -6.66 -1.99
N LYS A 58 7.80 -5.76 -1.30
CA LYS A 58 7.62 -5.52 0.12
C LYS A 58 6.27 -4.89 0.47
N THR A 59 5.78 -3.96 -0.36
CA THR A 59 4.43 -3.39 -0.19
C THR A 59 3.38 -4.50 -0.31
N ILE A 60 3.49 -5.38 -1.31
CA ILE A 60 2.55 -6.50 -1.52
C ILE A 60 2.60 -7.48 -0.35
N GLU A 61 3.79 -7.83 0.14
CA GLU A 61 3.99 -8.69 1.30
C GLU A 61 3.34 -8.11 2.57
N ILE A 62 3.57 -6.82 2.85
CA ILE A 62 3.00 -6.16 4.03
C ILE A 62 1.48 -6.10 3.95
N VAL A 63 0.91 -5.75 2.79
CA VAL A 63 -0.55 -5.71 2.62
C VAL A 63 -1.18 -7.09 2.83
N LYS A 64 -0.55 -8.16 2.32
CA LYS A 64 -0.96 -9.54 2.59
C LYS A 64 -0.90 -9.86 4.09
N ARG A 65 0.24 -9.56 4.73
CA ARG A 65 0.47 -9.80 6.16
C ARG A 65 -0.57 -9.10 7.03
N ILE A 66 -0.88 -7.84 6.74
CA ILE A 66 -1.90 -7.05 7.45
C ILE A 66 -3.25 -7.76 7.39
N ARG A 67 -3.67 -8.21 6.21
CA ARG A 67 -4.95 -8.90 6.04
C ARG A 67 -4.99 -10.25 6.74
N GLU A 68 -3.96 -11.06 6.55
CA GLU A 68 -3.92 -12.44 7.06
C GLU A 68 -3.75 -12.49 8.58
N GLN A 69 -2.90 -11.64 9.15
CA GLN A 69 -2.53 -11.71 10.57
C GLN A 69 -3.34 -10.74 11.44
N TYR A 70 -3.69 -9.57 10.91
CA TYR A 70 -4.39 -8.52 11.65
C TYR A 70 -5.87 -8.39 11.27
N GLY A 71 -6.32 -9.05 10.20
CA GLY A 71 -7.73 -9.01 9.78
C GLY A 71 -8.21 -7.61 9.39
N LEU A 72 -7.30 -6.70 9.06
CA LEU A 72 -7.61 -5.34 8.62
C LEU A 72 -7.70 -5.31 7.09
N GLU A 73 -8.65 -4.57 6.54
CA GLU A 73 -8.67 -4.25 5.12
C GLU A 73 -7.47 -3.36 4.77
N ALA A 74 -6.77 -3.65 3.68
CA ALA A 74 -5.51 -2.99 3.36
C ALA A 74 -5.41 -2.61 1.87
N MET A 75 -5.11 -1.35 1.63
CA MET A 75 -4.90 -0.75 0.31
C MET A 75 -3.41 -0.63 -0.01
N ALA A 76 -3.00 -1.03 -1.21
CA ALA A 76 -1.65 -0.77 -1.69
C ALA A 76 -1.58 0.57 -2.44
N HIS A 77 -0.57 1.39 -2.18
CA HIS A 77 -0.24 2.46 -3.11
C HIS A 77 0.31 1.86 -4.40
N PHE A 78 0.11 2.54 -5.52
CA PHE A 78 0.53 2.09 -6.83
C PHE A 78 0.99 3.29 -7.68
N THR A 79 2.28 3.40 -7.95
CA THR A 79 2.88 4.52 -8.69
C THR A 79 3.31 4.11 -10.11
N CYS A 80 3.41 5.08 -11.01
CA CYS A 80 3.76 4.83 -12.42
C CYS A 80 5.10 5.40 -12.89
N VAL A 81 5.75 6.30 -12.13
CA VAL A 81 7.09 6.80 -12.50
C VAL A 81 8.09 5.65 -12.61
N GLY A 82 8.84 5.61 -13.72
CA GLY A 82 9.89 4.61 -13.94
C GLY A 82 9.39 3.21 -14.34
N ALA A 83 8.08 3.05 -14.58
CA ALA A 83 7.50 1.78 -15.01
C ALA A 83 6.87 1.89 -16.40
N THR A 84 7.02 0.83 -17.19
CA THR A 84 6.34 0.66 -18.48
C THR A 84 4.93 0.10 -18.29
N VAL A 85 4.04 0.28 -19.27
CA VAL A 85 2.67 -0.27 -19.23
C VAL A 85 2.65 -1.79 -18.96
N PRO A 86 3.49 -2.64 -19.57
CA PRO A 86 3.58 -4.06 -19.22
C PRO A 86 3.93 -4.30 -17.75
N GLN A 87 4.94 -3.61 -17.21
CA GLN A 87 5.33 -3.75 -15.79
C GLN A 87 4.22 -3.34 -14.82
N LEU A 88 3.44 -2.31 -15.18
CA LEU A 88 2.27 -1.88 -14.42
C LEU A 88 1.17 -2.95 -14.42
N ARG A 89 0.92 -3.58 -15.56
CA ARG A 89 -0.05 -4.71 -15.65
C ARG A 89 0.41 -5.90 -14.82
N ASP A 90 1.67 -6.30 -14.94
CA ASP A 90 2.23 -7.41 -14.17
C ASP A 90 2.10 -7.16 -12.67
N THR A 91 2.34 -5.92 -12.23
CA THR A 91 2.19 -5.54 -10.81
C THR A 91 0.74 -5.59 -10.34
N LEU A 92 -0.22 -5.13 -11.16
CA LEU A 92 -1.64 -5.23 -10.86
C LEU A 92 -2.11 -6.69 -10.82
N ASP A 93 -1.61 -7.55 -11.71
CA ASP A 93 -1.90 -8.98 -11.71
C ASP A 93 -1.33 -9.66 -10.46
N GLU A 94 -0.13 -9.28 -10.02
CA GLU A 94 0.46 -9.75 -8.76
C GLU A 94 -0.37 -9.32 -7.54
N MET A 95 -0.74 -8.04 -7.46
CA MET A 95 -1.61 -7.50 -6.40
C MET A 95 -2.95 -8.24 -6.38
N ARG A 96 -3.56 -8.47 -7.54
CA ARG A 96 -4.81 -9.21 -7.67
C ARG A 96 -4.67 -10.67 -7.24
N GLY A 97 -3.58 -11.34 -7.66
CA GLY A 97 -3.25 -12.70 -7.24
C GLY A 97 -2.96 -12.82 -5.73
N ALA A 98 -2.53 -11.72 -5.11
CA ALA A 98 -2.39 -11.55 -3.68
C ALA A 98 -3.73 -11.23 -2.96
N GLY A 99 -4.83 -11.16 -3.71
CA GLY A 99 -6.16 -10.82 -3.21
C GLY A 99 -6.37 -9.32 -2.95
N ILE A 100 -5.40 -8.45 -3.27
CA ILE A 100 -5.47 -7.00 -3.03
C ILE A 100 -6.47 -6.38 -4.01
N ASP A 101 -7.63 -5.99 -3.50
CA ASP A 101 -8.73 -5.43 -4.30
C ASP A 101 -8.74 -3.90 -4.33
N ASN A 102 -7.93 -3.27 -3.47
CA ASN A 102 -7.89 -1.83 -3.26
C ASN A 102 -6.50 -1.28 -3.59
N VAL A 103 -6.43 -0.34 -4.54
CA VAL A 103 -5.19 0.36 -4.90
C VAL A 103 -5.39 1.87 -4.91
N LEU A 104 -4.41 2.62 -4.42
CA LEU A 104 -4.32 4.07 -4.62
C LEU A 104 -3.42 4.37 -5.82
N ALA A 105 -4.04 4.70 -6.96
CA ALA A 105 -3.31 5.06 -8.17
C ALA A 105 -2.71 6.46 -8.05
N LEU A 106 -1.38 6.53 -8.14
CA LEU A 106 -0.59 7.75 -7.98
C LEU A 106 0.37 7.90 -9.15
N ARG A 107 0.79 9.13 -9.42
CA ARG A 107 1.94 9.36 -10.33
C ARG A 107 3.21 8.75 -9.72
N GLY A 108 3.51 9.14 -8.48
CA GLY A 108 4.79 8.92 -7.83
C GLY A 108 5.72 10.14 -7.90
N ASP A 109 6.83 10.02 -7.19
CA ASP A 109 7.88 11.04 -7.15
C ASP A 109 8.86 10.88 -8.33
N PRO A 110 9.49 11.98 -8.79
CA PRO A 110 10.60 11.90 -9.74
C PRO A 110 11.75 11.00 -9.23
N PRO A 111 12.58 10.46 -10.13
CA PRO A 111 13.80 9.76 -9.75
C PRO A 111 14.71 10.60 -8.86
N ALA A 112 15.50 9.95 -8.01
CA ALA A 112 16.42 10.65 -7.11
C ALA A 112 17.40 11.53 -7.91
N GLY A 113 17.41 12.83 -7.61
CA GLY A 113 18.24 13.81 -8.31
C GLY A 113 17.55 14.54 -9.47
N GLU A 114 16.27 14.22 -9.75
CA GLU A 114 15.45 14.92 -10.73
C GLU A 114 14.35 15.74 -10.02
N GLU A 115 14.15 16.99 -10.44
CA GLU A 115 13.09 17.85 -9.87
C GLU A 115 11.75 17.70 -10.62
N GLN A 116 11.78 17.15 -11.84
CA GLN A 116 10.62 17.06 -12.72
C GLN A 116 10.42 15.64 -13.21
N TRP A 117 9.16 15.18 -13.17
CA TRP A 117 8.77 13.95 -13.81
C TRP A 117 8.60 14.14 -15.32
N THR A 118 9.07 13.17 -16.11
CA THR A 118 8.77 13.06 -17.54
C THR A 118 8.04 11.75 -17.82
N ALA A 119 7.04 11.79 -18.70
CA ALA A 119 6.33 10.58 -19.13
C ALA A 119 7.28 9.67 -19.92
N THR A 120 7.31 8.39 -19.56
CA THR A 120 8.05 7.34 -20.27
C THR A 120 7.25 6.78 -21.44
#